data_AF-A0A6A5VAP4-F1
#
_entry.id   AF-A0A6A5VAP4-F1
#
_cell.length_a   1.000
_cell.length_b   1.000
_cell.length_c   1.000
_cell.angle_alpha   90.00
_cell.angle_beta   90.00
_cell.angle_gamma   90.00
#
_symmetry.space_group_name_H-M   'P 1'
#
loop_
_entity.id
_entity.type
_entity.pdbx_description
1 polymer ?
#
loop_
_entity_poly.entity_id
_entity_poly.type
_entity_poly.pdbx_seq_one_letter_code
_entity_poly.pdbx_strand_id
1 'polypeptide(L)'
;MPDISRVYSTRVLAPMYWVPPSLWSRFLQRSRLGKSWAIVLQQRRELAKKLTGHEIVFDWELPRIPHGQYMWKWSIKQVVDRAALAAPFGDVPWGRQDKPNKQDMHDFHMGVRAVYPDRLFAFGFIGAYYFTQGEYTAAELESFHPDIARDYGVVWQVQPIWATQGLSLHARQFAKAFVEKGMAGYSREVAEPAIESMPTDKHGKPTARGGYLADAFFDVVAAGKSQARSRVTKLNGIDDPNS
;
A
#
# COMPACT_ATOMS: atom_id res chain seq x y z
N MET A 1 18.79 10.72 -28.81
CA MET A 1 17.56 11.22 -28.15
C MET A 1 17.60 10.77 -26.70
N PRO A 2 17.29 11.62 -25.71
CA PRO A 2 17.21 11.17 -24.32
C PRO A 2 16.06 10.15 -24.16
N ASP A 3 16.33 9.07 -23.44
CA ASP A 3 15.38 7.98 -23.18
C ASP A 3 14.19 8.48 -22.34
N ILE A 4 13.11 8.82 -23.04
CA ILE A 4 11.84 9.32 -22.48
C ILE A 4 11.02 8.22 -21.78
N SER A 5 11.40 6.94 -21.92
CA SER A 5 10.69 5.82 -21.26
C SER A 5 10.80 5.85 -19.73
N ARG A 6 11.79 6.58 -19.19
CA ARG A 6 12.04 6.69 -17.75
C ARG A 6 11.35 7.88 -17.07
N VAL A 7 10.74 8.80 -17.82
CA VAL A 7 10.28 10.10 -17.27
C VAL A 7 8.78 10.13 -16.97
N TYR A 8 8.00 9.22 -17.57
CA TYR A 8 6.53 9.28 -17.51
C TYR A 8 5.94 7.98 -16.97
N SER A 9 5.20 8.08 -15.87
CA SER A 9 4.36 7.01 -15.34
C SER A 9 3.10 6.87 -16.21
N THR A 10 2.64 5.64 -16.47
CA THR A 10 1.35 5.37 -17.14
C THR A 10 0.13 5.66 -16.26
N ARG A 11 0.34 6.14 -15.02
CA ARG A 11 -0.74 6.45 -14.10
C ARG A 11 -1.40 7.77 -14.46
N VAL A 12 -2.72 7.73 -14.59
CA VAL A 12 -3.55 8.91 -14.81
C VAL A 12 -3.91 9.49 -13.44
N LEU A 13 -3.60 10.77 -13.26
CA LEU A 13 -3.97 11.51 -12.07
C LEU A 13 -5.30 12.21 -12.33
N ALA A 14 -6.28 12.00 -11.44
CA ALA A 14 -7.49 12.80 -11.47
C ALA A 14 -7.17 14.24 -11.02
N PRO A 15 -7.71 15.27 -11.70
CA PRO A 15 -7.63 16.64 -11.21
C PRO A 15 -8.30 16.73 -9.83
N MET A 16 -7.57 17.27 -8.85
CA MET A 16 -8.15 17.60 -7.56
C MET A 16 -8.76 18.99 -7.66
N TYR A 17 -10.03 19.06 -8.07
CA TYR A 17 -10.75 20.31 -8.13
C TYR A 17 -11.14 20.74 -6.71
N TRP A 18 -10.39 21.68 -6.11
CA TRP A 18 -10.95 22.45 -5.01
C TRP A 18 -10.29 23.82 -4.86
N VAL A 19 -11.00 24.86 -5.31
CA VAL A 19 -10.76 26.25 -4.88
C VAL A 19 -12.03 26.70 -4.15
N PRO A 20 -11.97 26.99 -2.84
CA PRO A 20 -13.09 27.58 -2.13
C PRO A 20 -13.49 28.90 -2.78
N PRO A 21 -14.79 29.19 -3.02
CA PRO A 21 -15.21 30.43 -3.67
C PRO A 21 -14.61 31.68 -3.02
N SER A 22 -14.48 31.69 -1.68
CA SER A 22 -13.86 32.76 -0.90
C SER A 22 -12.35 32.93 -1.16
N LEU A 23 -11.62 31.86 -1.47
CA LEU A 23 -10.20 31.90 -1.84
C LEU A 23 -9.99 32.28 -3.30
N TRP A 24 -10.92 31.92 -4.19
CA TRP A 24 -10.94 32.43 -5.57
C TRP A 24 -11.21 33.94 -5.58
N SER A 25 -12.19 34.41 -4.81
CA SER A 25 -12.48 35.84 -4.64
C SER A 25 -11.33 36.60 -3.99
N ARG A 26 -10.63 36.01 -3.01
CA ARG A 26 -9.44 36.60 -2.37
C ARG A 26 -8.20 36.55 -3.26
N PHE A 27 -8.03 35.52 -4.09
CA PHE A 27 -7.01 35.47 -5.13
C PHE A 27 -7.25 36.57 -6.18
N LEU A 28 -8.50 36.76 -6.61
CA LEU A 28 -8.93 37.85 -7.50
C LEU A 28 -8.91 39.25 -6.85
N GLN A 29 -8.98 39.35 -5.51
CA GLN A 29 -8.83 40.61 -4.77
C GLN A 29 -7.38 40.94 -4.45
N ARG A 30 -6.54 39.96 -4.07
CA ARG A 30 -5.11 40.15 -3.76
C ARG A 30 -4.23 40.22 -5.01
N SER A 31 -4.69 39.65 -6.13
CA SER A 31 -4.12 39.89 -7.47
C SER A 31 -4.18 41.35 -7.91
N ARG A 32 -4.89 42.22 -7.17
CA ARG A 32 -4.93 43.67 -7.40
C ARG A 32 -3.71 44.42 -6.86
N LEU A 33 -2.63 43.73 -6.45
CA LEU A 33 -1.31 44.32 -6.34
C LEU A 33 -0.59 44.22 -7.69
N GLY A 34 -0.73 45.25 -8.51
CA GLY A 34 0.15 45.50 -9.67
C GLY A 34 -0.37 44.98 -11.02
N LYS A 35 -0.77 45.91 -11.88
CA LYS A 35 -1.06 45.74 -13.31
C LYS A 35 0.12 45.00 -14.00
N SER A 36 -0.06 43.76 -14.50
CA SER A 36 0.59 43.22 -15.73
C SER A 36 0.43 41.72 -16.00
N TRP A 37 0.04 40.87 -15.05
CA TRP A 37 0.10 39.41 -15.27
C TRP A 37 -1.18 38.77 -15.83
N ALA A 38 -2.29 39.52 -15.94
CA ALA A 38 -3.57 39.03 -16.46
C ALA A 38 -3.75 39.28 -17.98
N ILE A 39 -2.68 39.19 -18.77
CA ILE A 39 -2.79 39.21 -20.24
C ILE A 39 -3.16 37.82 -20.75
N VAL A 40 -4.18 37.74 -21.61
CA VAL A 40 -4.65 36.50 -22.24
C VAL A 40 -3.53 35.89 -23.08
N LEU A 41 -3.55 34.56 -23.29
CA LEU A 41 -2.45 33.85 -23.97
C LEU A 41 -2.11 34.44 -25.35
N GLN A 42 -3.10 34.93 -26.09
CA GLN A 42 -2.89 35.61 -27.38
C GLN A 42 -2.01 36.85 -27.22
N GLN A 43 -2.30 37.71 -26.24
CA GLN A 43 -1.48 38.90 -25.94
C GLN A 43 -0.08 38.54 -25.44
N ARG A 44 0.05 37.44 -24.68
CA ARG A 44 1.36 36.91 -24.27
C ARG A 44 2.19 36.46 -25.47
N ARG A 45 1.58 35.80 -26.45
CA ARG A 45 2.22 35.36 -27.70
C ARG A 45 2.67 36.55 -28.55
N GLU A 46 1.82 37.57 -28.69
CA GLU A 46 2.18 38.80 -29.41
C GLU A 46 3.32 39.55 -28.73
N LEU A 47 3.30 39.66 -27.41
CA LEU A 47 4.37 40.30 -26.64
C LEU A 47 5.67 39.52 -26.75
N ALA A 48 5.62 38.19 -26.64
CA ALA A 48 6.77 37.32 -26.82
C ALA A 48 7.38 37.51 -28.22
N LYS A 49 6.56 37.52 -29.28
CA LYS A 49 7.00 37.76 -30.66
C LYS A 49 7.67 39.13 -30.84
N LYS A 50 7.13 40.18 -30.19
CA LYS A 50 7.72 41.53 -30.20
C LYS A 50 9.07 41.59 -29.47
N LEU A 51 9.20 40.90 -28.33
CA LEU A 51 10.39 40.96 -27.49
C LEU A 51 11.53 40.08 -28.00
N THR A 52 11.22 38.90 -28.55
CA THR A 52 12.25 37.95 -29.00
C THR A 52 12.52 38.02 -30.49
N GLY A 53 11.68 38.72 -31.28
CA GLY A 53 11.75 38.72 -32.75
C GLY A 53 11.35 37.38 -33.38
N HIS A 54 11.00 36.38 -32.58
CA HIS A 54 10.66 35.03 -33.01
C HIS A 54 9.28 34.63 -32.50
N GLU A 55 8.55 33.89 -33.32
CA GLU A 55 7.27 33.33 -32.92
C GLU A 55 7.48 32.13 -31.98
N ILE A 56 7.16 32.31 -30.70
CA ILE A 56 7.23 31.24 -29.70
C ILE A 56 5.92 30.44 -29.76
N VAL A 57 5.97 29.25 -30.35
CA VAL A 57 4.84 28.32 -30.38
C VAL A 57 4.72 27.65 -29.00
N PHE A 58 3.68 28.03 -28.25
CA PHE A 58 3.27 27.35 -27.02
C PHE A 58 1.82 26.92 -27.14
N ASP A 59 1.57 25.61 -27.18
CA ASP A 59 0.24 25.02 -27.19
C ASP A 59 0.11 24.09 -25.98
N TRP A 60 -0.84 24.43 -25.10
CA TRP A 60 -1.12 23.67 -23.89
C TRP A 60 -1.78 22.32 -24.20
N GLU A 61 -2.36 22.14 -25.39
CA GLU A 61 -2.94 20.88 -25.86
C GLU A 61 -1.90 19.93 -26.47
N LEU A 62 -0.76 20.46 -26.90
CA LEU A 62 0.34 19.69 -27.51
C LEU A 62 0.87 18.55 -26.63
N PRO A 63 1.03 18.70 -25.30
CA PRO A 63 1.50 17.59 -24.45
C PRO A 63 0.42 16.56 -24.12
N ARG A 64 -0.65 16.42 -24.91
CA ARG A 64 -1.65 15.36 -24.73
C ARG A 64 -1.22 14.07 -25.41
N ILE A 65 -1.48 12.95 -24.76
CA ILE A 65 -1.39 11.63 -25.40
C ILE A 65 -2.66 11.36 -26.24
N PRO A 66 -2.69 10.36 -27.14
CA PRO A 66 -3.87 10.09 -27.99
C PRO A 66 -5.19 9.86 -27.23
N HIS A 67 -5.10 9.45 -25.97
CA HIS A 67 -6.24 9.27 -25.07
C HIS A 67 -6.71 10.57 -24.38
N GLY A 68 -6.18 11.74 -24.76
CA GLY A 68 -6.59 13.06 -24.27
C GLY A 68 -5.97 13.50 -22.94
N GLN A 69 -5.09 12.71 -22.33
CA GLN A 69 -4.48 13.01 -21.03
C GLN A 69 -3.23 13.89 -21.21
N TYR A 70 -3.03 14.84 -20.30
CA TYR A 70 -1.80 15.65 -20.27
C TYR A 70 -0.63 14.86 -19.71
N MET A 71 0.54 15.00 -20.33
CA MET A 71 1.79 14.51 -19.77
C MET A 71 2.08 15.21 -18.44
N TRP A 72 2.33 14.39 -17.41
CA TRP A 72 2.62 14.85 -16.07
C TRP A 72 4.05 14.50 -15.69
N LYS A 73 4.87 15.51 -15.41
CA LYS A 73 6.19 15.30 -14.81
C LYS A 73 6.02 15.21 -13.30
N TRP A 74 6.27 14.01 -12.76
CA TRP A 74 6.21 13.75 -11.32
C TRP A 74 7.28 14.54 -10.55
N SER A 75 6.93 15.01 -9.35
CA SER A 75 7.86 15.51 -8.34
C SER A 75 7.27 15.38 -6.93
N ILE A 76 8.13 15.27 -5.92
CA ILE A 76 7.71 15.19 -4.52
C ILE A 76 6.90 16.42 -4.07
N LYS A 77 7.27 17.61 -4.58
CA LYS A 77 6.54 18.86 -4.31
C LYS A 77 5.06 18.75 -4.69
N GLN A 78 4.75 18.16 -5.84
CA GLN A 78 3.36 17.99 -6.25
C GLN A 78 2.60 16.99 -5.37
N VAL A 79 3.29 15.97 -4.86
CA VAL A 79 2.70 15.00 -3.92
C VAL A 79 2.36 15.71 -2.60
N VAL A 80 3.27 16.55 -2.09
CA VAL A 80 3.02 17.41 -0.91
C VAL A 80 1.84 18.35 -1.15
N ASP A 81 1.82 19.07 -2.26
CA ASP A 81 0.74 20.02 -2.58
C ASP A 81 -0.63 19.31 -2.59
N ARG A 82 -0.69 18.09 -3.16
CA ARG A 82 -1.91 17.28 -3.12
C ARG A 82 -2.24 16.77 -1.72
N ALA A 83 -1.26 16.25 -0.99
CA ALA A 83 -1.50 15.75 0.36
C ALA A 83 -2.00 16.86 1.29
N ALA A 84 -1.42 18.05 1.23
CA ALA A 84 -1.86 19.21 2.00
C ALA A 84 -3.29 19.66 1.62
N LEU A 85 -3.64 19.62 0.33
CA LEU A 85 -5.00 19.93 -0.12
C LEU A 85 -6.02 18.86 0.31
N ALA A 86 -5.61 17.59 0.34
CA ALA A 86 -6.46 16.47 0.77
C ALA A 86 -6.53 16.30 2.31
N ALA A 87 -5.58 16.88 3.05
CA ALA A 87 -5.43 16.71 4.49
C ALA A 87 -6.67 17.06 5.35
N PRO A 88 -7.56 18.01 4.97
CA PRO A 88 -8.81 18.22 5.69
C PRO A 88 -9.82 17.08 5.58
N PHE A 89 -9.66 16.19 4.60
CA PHE A 89 -10.62 15.12 4.28
C PHE A 89 -10.18 13.73 4.76
N GLY A 90 -9.01 13.62 5.39
CA GLY A 90 -8.50 12.35 5.89
C GLY A 90 -7.48 12.54 7.01
N ASP A 91 -7.35 11.52 7.85
CA ASP A 91 -6.54 11.60 9.06
C ASP A 91 -5.04 11.41 8.74
N VAL A 92 -4.74 10.39 7.92
CA VAL A 92 -3.36 9.92 7.65
C VAL A 92 -3.04 9.92 6.16
N PRO A 93 -2.49 11.02 5.59
CA PRO A 93 -2.00 11.02 4.23
C PRO A 93 -0.88 9.99 4.03
N TRP A 94 -0.89 9.34 2.87
CA TRP A 94 0.13 8.39 2.42
C TRP A 94 0.69 8.84 1.07
N GLY A 95 1.92 9.36 1.09
CA GLY A 95 2.68 9.65 -0.12
C GLY A 95 3.29 8.37 -0.67
N ARG A 96 2.66 7.76 -1.69
CA ARG A 96 3.21 6.55 -2.32
C ARG A 96 4.66 6.78 -2.77
N GLN A 97 5.57 5.94 -2.29
CA GLN A 97 6.95 5.85 -2.77
C GLN A 97 7.11 4.61 -3.65
N ASP A 98 7.58 4.80 -4.89
CA ASP A 98 7.82 3.67 -5.80
C ASP A 98 9.20 3.04 -5.58
N LYS A 99 10.17 3.77 -5.01
CA LYS A 99 11.50 3.29 -4.63
C LYS A 99 11.91 3.87 -3.25
N PRO A 100 12.77 3.18 -2.48
CA PRO A 100 13.32 3.72 -1.24
C PRO A 100 14.16 4.97 -1.53
N ASN A 101 13.75 6.12 -1.01
CA ASN A 101 14.49 7.39 -1.09
C ASN A 101 14.26 8.18 0.19
N LYS A 102 15.34 8.50 0.92
CA LYS A 102 15.29 9.18 2.21
C LYS A 102 14.90 10.64 2.06
N GLN A 103 15.35 11.30 0.99
CA GLN A 103 15.03 12.70 0.75
C GLN A 103 13.53 12.91 0.45
N ASP A 104 12.94 12.09 -0.42
CA ASP A 104 11.51 12.10 -0.71
C ASP A 104 10.68 11.79 0.54
N MET A 105 11.17 10.88 1.40
CA MET A 105 10.53 10.58 2.69
C MET A 105 10.50 11.84 3.55
N HIS A 106 11.66 12.47 3.75
CA HIS A 106 11.80 13.67 4.55
C HIS A 106 10.93 14.82 4.01
N ASP A 107 11.05 15.12 2.72
CA ASP A 107 10.40 16.27 2.08
C ASP A 107 8.88 16.13 2.06
N PHE A 108 8.36 14.91 1.92
CA PHE A 108 6.92 14.67 2.01
C PHE A 108 6.37 15.03 3.40
N HIS A 109 6.97 14.46 4.45
CA HIS A 109 6.47 14.62 5.81
C HIS A 109 6.65 16.06 6.31
N MET A 110 7.82 16.65 6.08
CA MET A 110 8.09 18.03 6.46
C MET A 110 7.25 19.03 5.65
N GLY A 111 7.07 18.78 4.36
CA GLY A 111 6.26 19.64 3.49
C GLY A 111 4.79 19.68 3.91
N VAL A 112 4.20 18.54 4.28
CA VAL A 112 2.81 18.50 4.78
C VAL A 112 2.72 19.11 6.18
N ARG A 113 3.70 18.84 7.06
CA ARG A 113 3.74 19.42 8.42
C ARG A 113 3.91 20.92 8.45
N ALA A 114 4.56 21.51 7.46
CA ALA A 114 4.66 22.96 7.32
C ALA A 114 3.28 23.64 7.23
N VAL A 115 2.25 22.92 6.75
CA VAL A 115 0.87 23.39 6.70
C VAL A 115 0.03 22.83 7.86
N TYR A 116 0.27 21.58 8.26
CA TYR A 116 -0.43 20.89 9.34
C TYR A 116 0.56 20.27 10.34
N PRO A 117 1.01 21.03 11.35
CA PRO A 117 2.11 20.60 12.25
C PRO A 117 1.87 19.27 12.95
N ASP A 118 0.65 19.04 13.43
CA ASP A 118 0.28 17.84 14.19
C ASP A 118 -0.19 16.68 13.29
N ARG A 119 0.11 16.73 11.98
CA ARG A 119 -0.36 15.72 11.04
C ARG A 119 0.28 14.36 11.35
N LEU A 120 -0.58 13.33 11.40
CA LEU A 120 -0.21 11.93 11.44
C LEU A 120 -0.11 11.37 10.02
N PHE A 121 0.70 10.34 9.82
CA PHE A 121 0.97 9.80 8.50
C PHE A 121 0.80 8.29 8.43
N ALA A 122 0.63 7.81 7.20
CA ALA A 122 0.61 6.40 6.89
C ALA A 122 1.72 6.04 5.91
N PHE A 123 2.29 4.85 6.11
CA PHE A 123 3.32 4.29 5.24
C PHE A 123 2.93 2.87 4.84
N GLY A 124 2.87 2.65 3.53
CA GLY A 124 2.77 1.34 2.94
C GLY A 124 3.84 1.16 1.87
N PHE A 125 4.52 0.02 1.89
CA PHE A 125 5.43 -0.35 0.81
C PHE A 125 4.70 -1.26 -0.19
N ILE A 126 4.74 -0.88 -1.46
CA ILE A 126 4.09 -1.62 -2.55
C ILE A 126 5.03 -1.89 -3.72
N GLY A 127 6.32 -1.58 -3.53
CA GLY A 127 7.35 -1.85 -4.52
C GLY A 127 7.82 -3.30 -4.47
N ALA A 128 8.38 -3.78 -5.59
CA ALA A 128 9.22 -4.97 -5.63
C ALA A 128 10.69 -4.55 -5.68
N TYR A 129 11.11 -3.74 -4.71
CA TYR A 129 12.49 -3.23 -4.62
C TYR A 129 13.14 -3.69 -3.33
N TYR A 130 14.43 -4.02 -3.43
CA TYR A 130 15.25 -4.29 -2.26
C TYR A 130 15.60 -2.96 -1.60
N PHE A 131 15.18 -2.75 -0.36
CA PHE A 131 15.54 -1.56 0.40
C PHE A 131 17.06 -1.38 0.53
N THR A 132 17.79 -2.49 0.65
CA THR A 132 19.26 -2.55 0.71
C THR A 132 19.96 -2.19 -0.61
N GLN A 133 19.25 -2.24 -1.74
CA GLN A 133 19.75 -1.72 -3.03
C GLN A 133 19.38 -0.25 -3.24
N GLY A 134 18.59 0.32 -2.32
CA GLY A 134 18.27 1.74 -2.29
C GLY A 134 19.22 2.50 -1.35
N GLU A 135 18.65 3.44 -0.61
CA GLU A 135 19.41 4.35 0.26
C GLU A 135 19.50 3.89 1.72
N TYR A 136 18.92 2.73 2.06
CA TYR A 136 18.88 2.21 3.43
C TYR A 136 19.89 1.09 3.63
N THR A 137 20.66 1.18 4.71
CA THR A 137 21.54 0.11 5.19
C THR A 137 20.74 -0.98 5.91
N ALA A 138 21.35 -2.15 6.11
CA ALA A 138 20.70 -3.24 6.84
C ALA A 138 20.30 -2.84 8.28
N ALA A 139 21.18 -2.14 8.99
CA ALA A 139 20.92 -1.67 10.36
C ALA A 139 19.77 -0.65 10.42
N GLU A 140 19.69 0.25 9.44
CA GLU A 140 18.58 1.20 9.33
C GLU A 140 17.25 0.51 8.99
N LEU A 141 17.28 -0.65 8.33
CA LEU A 141 16.06 -1.40 8.03
C LEU A 141 15.49 -2.12 9.25
N GLU A 142 16.35 -2.60 10.15
CA GLU A 142 15.92 -3.18 11.43
C GLU A 142 15.19 -2.15 12.30
N SER A 143 15.63 -0.89 12.25
CA SER A 143 15.08 0.24 13.01
C SER A 143 14.08 1.10 12.21
N PHE A 144 13.78 0.74 10.96
CA PHE A 144 13.03 1.58 10.04
C PHE A 144 11.64 1.98 10.56
N HIS A 145 10.86 1.01 11.02
CA HIS A 145 9.50 1.24 11.52
C HIS A 145 9.43 2.18 12.73
N PRO A 146 10.21 1.96 13.81
CA PRO A 146 10.25 2.91 14.92
C PRO A 146 10.86 4.26 14.55
N ASP A 147 11.83 4.31 13.63
CA ASP A 147 12.44 5.56 13.19
C ASP A 147 11.45 6.45 12.44
N ILE A 148 10.71 5.92 11.46
CA ILE A 148 9.72 6.73 10.74
C ILE A 148 8.51 7.11 11.61
N ALA A 149 8.18 6.30 12.62
CA ALA A 149 7.17 6.67 13.61
C ALA A 149 7.64 7.87 14.44
N ARG A 150 8.87 7.81 14.97
CA ARG A 150 9.47 8.84 15.82
C ARG A 150 9.72 10.14 15.05
N ASP A 151 10.39 10.04 13.90
CA ASP A 151 10.91 11.19 13.18
C ASP A 151 9.80 11.88 12.36
N TYR A 152 8.88 11.09 11.79
CA TYR A 152 7.87 11.58 10.85
C TYR A 152 6.42 11.44 11.32
N GLY A 153 6.15 10.82 12.49
CA GLY A 153 4.78 10.64 12.97
C GLY A 153 3.96 9.65 12.14
N VAL A 154 4.63 8.65 11.56
CA VAL A 154 3.97 7.58 10.81
C VAL A 154 3.38 6.57 11.78
N VAL A 155 2.09 6.74 12.10
CA VAL A 155 1.36 5.93 13.08
C VAL A 155 0.72 4.69 12.47
N TRP A 156 0.46 4.70 11.16
CA TRP A 156 -0.13 3.56 10.47
C TRP A 156 0.86 3.00 9.43
N GLN A 157 1.39 1.81 9.72
CA GLN A 157 2.42 1.18 8.91
C GLN A 157 1.92 -0.18 8.44
N VAL A 158 1.88 -0.40 7.13
CA VAL A 158 1.28 -1.59 6.52
C VAL A 158 2.17 -2.21 5.45
N GLN A 159 2.12 -3.54 5.34
CA GLN A 159 2.78 -4.28 4.27
C GLN A 159 1.74 -4.96 3.38
N PRO A 160 1.10 -4.23 2.44
CA PRO A 160 0.00 -4.75 1.63
C PRO A 160 0.44 -5.87 0.67
N ILE A 161 1.70 -5.90 0.24
CA ILE A 161 2.18 -6.89 -0.74
C ILE A 161 2.65 -8.21 -0.09
N TRP A 162 2.72 -8.29 1.26
CA TRP A 162 3.11 -9.52 1.94
C TRP A 162 2.16 -10.68 1.61
N ALA A 163 0.85 -10.41 1.52
CA ALA A 163 -0.14 -11.44 1.21
C ALA A 163 0.10 -12.08 -0.18
N THR A 164 0.66 -11.34 -1.13
CA THR A 164 0.98 -11.92 -2.45
C THR A 164 2.38 -12.52 -2.49
N GLN A 165 3.39 -11.81 -1.99
CA GLN A 165 4.79 -12.27 -2.03
C GLN A 165 5.06 -13.41 -1.04
N GLY A 166 4.64 -13.26 0.21
CA GLY A 166 4.88 -14.22 1.28
C GLY A 166 4.16 -15.54 1.04
N LEU A 167 2.86 -15.49 0.73
CA LEU A 167 2.09 -16.71 0.43
C LEU A 167 2.64 -17.44 -0.81
N SER A 168 2.97 -16.69 -1.88
CA SER A 168 3.53 -17.30 -3.10
C SER A 168 4.91 -17.93 -2.84
N LEU A 169 5.76 -17.29 -2.02
CA LEU A 169 7.05 -17.83 -1.63
C LEU A 169 6.88 -19.16 -0.87
N HIS A 170 6.04 -19.17 0.16
CA HIS A 170 5.80 -20.37 0.96
C HIS A 170 5.15 -21.49 0.14
N ALA A 171 4.19 -21.17 -0.74
CA ALA A 171 3.59 -22.16 -1.64
C ALA A 171 4.64 -22.78 -2.58
N ARG A 172 5.58 -21.98 -3.12
CA ARG A 172 6.68 -22.49 -3.96
C ARG A 172 7.67 -23.36 -3.19
N GLN A 173 8.04 -22.93 -1.98
CA GLN A 173 8.93 -23.71 -1.10
C GLN A 173 8.30 -25.06 -0.75
N PHE A 174 7.03 -25.05 -0.35
CA PHE A 174 6.26 -26.26 -0.08
C PHE A 174 6.16 -27.17 -1.31
N ALA A 175 5.78 -26.63 -2.48
CA ALA A 175 5.65 -27.43 -3.69
C ALA A 175 6.97 -28.15 -4.04
N LYS A 176 8.11 -27.46 -3.90
CA LYS A 176 9.43 -28.06 -4.09
C LYS A 176 9.69 -29.17 -3.07
N ALA A 177 9.48 -28.91 -1.78
CA ALA A 177 9.70 -29.88 -0.72
C ALA A 177 8.78 -31.11 -0.84
N PHE A 178 7.54 -30.93 -1.29
CA PHE A 178 6.59 -32.02 -1.48
C PHE A 178 6.99 -32.94 -2.62
N VAL A 179 7.51 -32.39 -3.73
CA VAL A 179 8.06 -33.20 -4.84
C VAL A 179 9.29 -33.99 -4.39
N GLU A 180 10.20 -33.35 -3.64
CA GLU A 180 11.47 -33.97 -3.24
C GLU A 180 11.34 -34.96 -2.07
N LYS A 181 10.40 -34.73 -1.14
CA LYS A 181 10.33 -35.42 0.16
C LYS A 181 8.96 -36.04 0.46
N GLY A 182 7.98 -35.85 -0.42
CA GLY A 182 6.61 -36.37 -0.25
C GLY A 182 5.97 -35.95 1.06
N MET A 183 5.16 -36.86 1.62
CA MET A 183 4.43 -36.64 2.88
C MET A 183 5.35 -36.36 4.08
N ALA A 184 6.58 -36.89 4.10
CA ALA A 184 7.54 -36.60 5.16
C ALA A 184 7.99 -35.13 5.15
N GLY A 185 8.04 -34.50 3.96
CA GLY A 185 8.29 -33.06 3.82
C GLY A 185 7.10 -32.24 4.31
N TYR A 186 5.87 -32.61 3.92
CA TYR A 186 4.66 -31.94 4.39
C TYR A 186 4.51 -32.01 5.92
N SER A 187 4.71 -33.19 6.51
CA SER A 187 4.59 -33.37 7.97
C SER A 187 5.52 -32.42 8.72
N ARG A 188 6.81 -32.44 8.36
CA ARG A 188 7.86 -31.68 9.03
C ARG A 188 7.79 -30.18 8.80
N GLU A 189 7.51 -29.75 7.57
CA GLU A 189 7.62 -28.34 7.18
C GLU A 189 6.30 -27.57 7.35
N VAL A 190 5.16 -28.26 7.39
CA VAL A 190 3.84 -27.62 7.46
C VAL A 190 3.00 -28.15 8.62
N ALA A 191 2.73 -29.46 8.66
CA ALA A 191 1.72 -30.00 9.56
C ALA A 191 2.14 -29.94 11.03
N GLU A 192 3.31 -30.47 11.37
CA GLU A 192 3.83 -30.50 12.75
C GLU A 192 3.97 -29.08 13.33
N PRO A 193 4.66 -28.12 12.68
CA PRO A 193 4.76 -26.75 13.22
C PRO A 193 3.40 -26.05 13.36
N ALA A 194 2.47 -26.29 12.41
CA ALA A 194 1.13 -25.72 12.49
C ALA A 194 0.32 -26.31 13.65
N ILE A 195 0.44 -27.62 13.91
CA ILE A 195 -0.22 -28.32 15.02
C ILE A 195 0.35 -27.88 16.36
N GLU A 196 1.67 -27.80 16.50
CA GLU A 196 2.34 -27.40 17.74
C GLU A 196 1.98 -25.96 18.15
N SER A 197 1.79 -25.07 17.18
CA SER A 197 1.41 -23.67 17.42
C SER A 197 -0.09 -23.43 17.54
N MET A 198 -0.93 -24.45 17.33
CA MET A 198 -2.39 -24.30 17.33
C MET A 198 -2.96 -24.21 18.76
N PRO A 199 -3.77 -23.19 19.07
CA PRO A 199 -4.48 -23.12 20.35
C PRO A 199 -5.43 -24.32 20.52
N THR A 200 -5.27 -25.04 21.62
CA THR A 200 -6.12 -26.19 21.96
C THR A 200 -7.03 -25.90 23.14
N ASP A 201 -8.14 -26.61 23.21
CA ASP A 201 -8.97 -26.63 24.42
C ASP A 201 -8.35 -27.53 25.50
N LYS A 202 -9.02 -27.66 26.64
CA LYS A 202 -8.61 -28.52 27.76
C LYS A 202 -8.51 -30.02 27.40
N HIS A 203 -8.98 -30.43 26.24
CA HIS A 203 -8.96 -31.80 25.73
C HIS A 203 -7.95 -31.99 24.59
N GLY A 204 -7.13 -30.98 24.29
CA GLY A 204 -6.15 -31.03 23.22
C GLY A 204 -6.76 -30.88 21.82
N LYS A 205 -8.03 -30.48 21.70
CA LYS A 205 -8.66 -30.27 20.39
C LYS A 205 -8.34 -28.87 19.85
N PRO A 206 -7.99 -28.73 18.56
CA PRO A 206 -7.75 -27.42 17.95
C PRO A 206 -9.00 -26.53 17.99
N THR A 207 -8.87 -25.33 18.57
CA THR A 207 -9.97 -24.36 18.68
C THR A 207 -10.00 -23.38 17.52
N ALA A 208 -8.84 -23.04 16.95
CA ALA A 208 -8.70 -22.02 15.91
C ALA A 208 -9.44 -22.33 14.60
N ARG A 209 -9.79 -23.60 14.34
CA ARG A 209 -10.48 -24.04 13.12
C ARG A 209 -11.99 -23.89 13.17
N GLY A 210 -12.56 -23.46 14.30
CA GLY A 210 -14.00 -23.32 14.48
C GLY A 210 -14.78 -24.64 14.47
N GLY A 211 -14.10 -25.79 14.57
CA GLY A 211 -14.75 -27.11 14.59
C GLY A 211 -15.75 -27.24 15.74
N TYR A 212 -15.40 -26.75 16.93
CA TYR A 212 -16.31 -26.72 18.09
C TYR A 212 -17.59 -25.92 17.82
N LEU A 213 -17.52 -24.85 17.01
CA LEU A 213 -18.66 -24.03 16.66
C LEU A 213 -19.57 -24.77 15.67
N ALA A 214 -18.97 -25.45 14.68
CA ALA A 214 -19.70 -26.32 13.77
C ALA A 214 -20.40 -27.46 14.53
N ASP A 215 -19.68 -28.16 15.42
CA ASP A 215 -20.23 -29.21 16.28
C ASP A 215 -21.40 -28.69 17.13
N ALA A 216 -21.26 -27.51 17.73
CA ALA A 216 -22.33 -26.88 18.53
C ALA A 216 -23.57 -26.53 17.69
N PHE A 217 -23.39 -26.05 16.44
CA PHE A 217 -24.52 -25.82 15.53
C PHE A 217 -25.26 -27.13 15.22
N PHE A 218 -24.53 -28.21 14.95
CA PHE A 218 -25.14 -29.52 14.72
C PHE A 218 -25.85 -30.06 15.96
N ASP A 219 -25.28 -29.88 17.15
CA ASP A 219 -25.89 -30.26 18.43
C ASP A 219 -27.23 -29.55 18.69
N VAL A 220 -27.32 -28.25 18.40
CA VAL A 220 -28.59 -27.51 18.52
C VAL A 220 -29.63 -28.05 17.55
N VAL A 221 -29.28 -28.24 16.27
CA VAL A 221 -30.20 -28.76 15.25
C VAL A 221 -30.66 -30.18 15.58
N ALA A 222 -29.77 -31.00 16.11
CA ALA A 222 -30.08 -32.37 16.53
C ALA A 222 -30.80 -32.47 17.88
N ALA A 223 -31.16 -31.34 18.52
CA ALA A 223 -31.74 -31.29 19.86
C ALA A 223 -30.89 -32.05 20.91
N GLY A 224 -29.56 -31.93 20.81
CA GLY A 224 -28.59 -32.61 21.68
C GLY A 224 -28.40 -34.10 21.37
N LYS A 225 -28.92 -34.61 20.25
CA LYS A 225 -28.79 -36.03 19.85
C LYS A 225 -27.59 -36.32 18.95
N SER A 226 -26.85 -35.32 18.47
CA SER A 226 -25.66 -35.50 17.62
C SER A 226 -24.38 -35.81 18.40
N GLN A 227 -24.50 -36.43 19.58
CA GLN A 227 -23.37 -37.20 20.09
C GLN A 227 -23.24 -38.50 19.29
N ALA A 228 -22.43 -38.43 18.24
CA ALA A 228 -21.36 -39.40 18.08
C ALA A 228 -20.42 -39.30 19.29
N ARG A 229 -20.94 -39.60 20.49
CA ARG A 229 -20.13 -40.11 21.59
C ARG A 229 -19.44 -41.30 20.95
N SER A 230 -18.12 -41.25 20.82
CA SER A 230 -17.31 -42.41 20.51
C SER A 230 -17.59 -43.47 21.57
N ARG A 231 -18.67 -44.23 21.39
CA ARG A 231 -18.79 -45.57 21.92
C ARG A 231 -17.71 -46.34 21.18
N VAL A 232 -16.49 -46.30 21.71
CA VAL A 232 -15.65 -47.47 21.72
C VAL A 232 -16.43 -48.49 22.55
N THR A 233 -17.44 -49.09 21.92
CA THR A 233 -17.85 -50.43 22.27
C THR A 233 -16.59 -51.23 22.00
N LYS A 234 -15.85 -51.55 23.07
CA LYS A 234 -15.04 -52.76 23.05
C LYS A 234 -16.01 -53.85 22.62
N LEU A 235 -15.94 -54.24 21.35
CA LEU A 235 -16.46 -55.53 20.92
C LEU A 235 -15.64 -56.53 21.72
N ASN A 236 -16.25 -57.02 22.80
CA ASN A 236 -15.73 -58.19 23.49
C ASN A 236 -15.73 -59.33 22.47
N GLY A 237 -14.53 -59.76 22.09
CA GLY A 237 -14.32 -60.94 21.26
C GLY A 237 -14.29 -60.63 19.78
N ILE A 238 -13.09 -60.43 19.26
CA ILE A 238 -12.47 -61.18 18.14
C ILE A 238 -11.23 -60.36 17.78
N ASP A 239 -10.08 -60.89 18.18
CA ASP A 239 -8.80 -60.77 17.47
C ASP A 239 -7.92 -61.87 18.07
N ASP A 240 -8.13 -63.09 17.56
CA ASP A 240 -7.22 -64.22 17.71
C ASP A 240 -6.05 -63.99 16.73
N PRO A 241 -4.80 -63.90 17.20
CA PRO A 241 -3.67 -63.49 16.35
C PRO A 241 -3.08 -64.63 15.48
N ASN A 242 -3.82 -65.69 15.17
CA ASN A 242 -3.32 -66.83 14.37
C ASN A 242 -4.17 -67.18 13.12
N SER A 243 -4.83 -66.21 12.46
CA SER A 243 -5.38 -66.38 11.10
C SER A 243 -4.94 -65.28 10.16
#